data_AF-A0A947KA27-F1
#
_entry.id   AF-A0A947KA27-F1
#
_cell.length_a   1.000
_cell.length_b   1.000
_cell.length_c   1.000
_cell.angle_alpha   90.00
_cell.angle_beta   90.00
_cell.angle_gamma   90.00
#
_symmetry.space_group_name_H-M   'P 1'
#
loop_
_entity.id
_entity.type
_entity.pdbx_description
1 polymer ?
#
loop_
_entity_poly.entity_id
_entity_poly.type
_entity_poly.pdbx_seq_one_letter_code
_entity_poly.pdbx_strand_id
1 'polypeptide(L)'
;MKTFPRMICTLIVTLAAIGWSTMAFAAGPHDADCMDCHSPHYAKGNFIFGATPNTVLENPASSRTSPSVQGVDALCLGCHNDDQGIMPIHLSTTHPTGVTPSYVTVPTQLLNNGQLVCISCHNPHPANSNYKYLVVDTNNGSQMGKFCVVCHSEQSDPEMVNQTPEIVLNLGPRAEPRVLVNN
;
A
#
# COMPACT_ATOMS: atom_id res chain seq x y z
N MET A 1 -17.67 -31.48 -58.13
CA MET A 1 -18.59 -30.88 -57.13
C MET A 1 -17.76 -30.49 -55.90
N LYS A 2 -17.11 -29.32 -55.89
CA LYS A 2 -17.55 -28.01 -55.34
C LYS A 2 -17.82 -27.93 -53.81
N THR A 3 -17.27 -28.82 -52.99
CA THR A 3 -17.44 -28.76 -51.51
C THR A 3 -16.16 -28.45 -50.72
N PHE A 4 -14.98 -28.56 -51.33
CA PHE A 4 -13.69 -28.42 -50.62
C PHE A 4 -13.35 -27.02 -50.06
N PRO A 5 -13.59 -25.89 -50.76
CA PRO A 5 -13.19 -24.58 -50.22
C PRO A 5 -14.14 -24.08 -49.11
N ARG A 6 -15.35 -24.64 -49.04
CA ARG A 6 -16.33 -24.31 -47.98
C ARG A 6 -15.94 -24.95 -46.65
N MET A 7 -15.50 -26.21 -46.62
CA MET A 7 -15.10 -26.87 -45.37
C MET A 7 -13.91 -26.20 -44.68
N ILE A 8 -12.92 -25.72 -45.44
CA ILE A 8 -11.74 -25.04 -44.89
C ILE A 8 -12.14 -23.68 -44.29
N CYS A 9 -13.02 -22.93 -44.96
CA CYS A 9 -13.54 -21.66 -44.43
C CYS A 9 -14.35 -21.86 -43.14
N THR A 10 -15.21 -22.88 -43.07
CA THR A 10 -15.99 -23.15 -41.85
C THR A 10 -15.08 -23.57 -40.68
N LEU A 11 -14.03 -24.36 -40.95
CA LEU A 11 -13.07 -24.80 -39.92
C LEU A 11 -12.26 -23.61 -39.36
N ILE A 12 -11.84 -22.68 -40.22
CA ILE A 12 -11.10 -21.47 -39.82
C ILE A 12 -11.98 -20.54 -38.98
N VAL A 13 -13.26 -20.36 -39.36
CA VAL A 13 -14.21 -19.53 -38.60
C VAL A 13 -14.54 -20.15 -37.23
N THR A 14 -14.66 -21.48 -37.14
CA THR A 14 -14.87 -22.16 -35.85
C THR A 14 -13.63 -22.12 -34.95
N LEU A 15 -12.42 -22.24 -35.52
CA LEU A 15 -11.17 -22.12 -34.76
C LEU A 15 -10.92 -20.68 -34.27
N ALA A 16 -11.31 -19.67 -35.06
CA ALA A 16 -11.27 -18.26 -34.63
C ALA A 16 -12.28 -17.97 -33.50
N ALA A 17 -13.49 -18.55 -33.54
CA ALA A 17 -14.50 -18.40 -32.49
C ALA A 17 -14.09 -19.09 -31.17
N ILE A 18 -13.44 -20.25 -31.24
CA ILE A 18 -12.90 -20.95 -30.06
C ILE A 18 -11.68 -20.18 -29.50
N GLY A 19 -10.84 -19.59 -30.37
CA GLY A 19 -9.68 -18.78 -29.98
C GLY A 19 -10.01 -17.43 -29.31
N TRP A 20 -11.18 -16.84 -29.60
CA TRP A 20 -11.63 -15.63 -28.90
C TRP A 20 -12.27 -15.89 -27.53
N SER A 21 -12.71 -17.12 -27.29
CA SER A 21 -13.36 -17.50 -26.02
C SER A 21 -12.37 -17.59 -24.85
N THR A 22 -11.07 -17.69 -25.12
CA THR A 22 -10.01 -17.83 -24.10
C THR A 22 -9.39 -16.51 -23.66
N MET A 23 -9.83 -15.37 -24.21
CA MET A 23 -9.34 -14.03 -23.83
C MET A 23 -10.20 -13.37 -22.73
N ALA A 24 -11.21 -14.07 -22.19
CA ALA A 24 -12.21 -13.49 -21.29
C ALA A 24 -12.11 -13.92 -19.82
N PHE A 25 -11.04 -14.59 -19.38
CA PHE A 25 -10.86 -14.89 -17.95
C PHE A 25 -9.47 -14.48 -17.46
N ALA A 26 -9.51 -13.76 -16.34
CA ALA A 26 -8.41 -13.17 -15.57
C ALA A 26 -7.84 -11.86 -16.13
N ALA A 27 -8.52 -10.76 -15.80
CA ALA A 27 -7.82 -9.51 -15.49
C ALA A 27 -6.61 -9.81 -14.58
N GLY A 28 -5.52 -9.07 -14.82
CA GLY A 28 -4.21 -9.21 -14.19
C GLY A 28 -4.16 -8.83 -12.70
N PRO A 29 -2.95 -8.70 -12.12
CA PRO A 29 -2.73 -8.76 -10.69
C PRO A 29 -3.25 -7.49 -9.96
N HIS A 30 -4.30 -7.66 -9.15
CA HIS A 30 -4.72 -6.72 -8.09
C HIS A 30 -5.00 -5.27 -8.54
N ASP A 31 -5.96 -5.07 -9.44
CA ASP A 31 -6.50 -3.75 -9.72
C ASP A 31 -7.27 -3.22 -8.48
N ALA A 32 -6.63 -2.26 -7.79
CA ALA A 32 -6.97 -1.62 -6.52
C ALA A 32 -8.45 -1.22 -6.31
N ASP A 33 -9.30 -2.18 -5.97
CA ASP A 33 -10.67 -1.95 -5.52
C ASP A 33 -10.76 -2.13 -3.99
N CYS A 34 -11.77 -1.55 -3.36
CA CYS A 34 -12.02 -1.64 -1.93
C CYS A 34 -11.99 -3.10 -1.45
N MET A 35 -12.39 -4.02 -2.33
CA MET A 35 -12.53 -5.44 -2.05
C MET A 35 -11.19 -6.22 -2.02
N ASP A 36 -10.09 -5.60 -2.45
CA ASP A 36 -8.76 -6.23 -2.35
C ASP A 36 -8.31 -6.36 -0.89
N CYS A 37 -8.68 -5.37 -0.07
CA CYS A 37 -8.40 -5.38 1.37
C CYS A 37 -9.62 -5.75 2.20
N HIS A 38 -10.84 -5.45 1.73
CA HIS A 38 -12.08 -5.68 2.48
C HIS A 38 -12.91 -6.85 1.92
N SER A 39 -13.42 -7.72 2.79
CA SER A 39 -14.34 -8.80 2.43
C SER A 39 -15.65 -8.75 3.24
N PRO A 40 -16.77 -8.27 2.68
CA PRO A 40 -18.03 -8.10 3.42
C PRO A 40 -18.66 -9.44 3.89
N HIS A 41 -18.33 -10.54 3.23
CA HIS A 41 -18.87 -11.87 3.55
C HIS A 41 -17.84 -12.78 4.25
N TYR A 42 -16.54 -12.50 4.10
CA TYR A 42 -15.46 -13.39 4.57
C TYR A 42 -14.34 -12.64 5.30
N ALA A 43 -14.68 -11.57 6.02
CA ALA A 43 -13.72 -10.85 6.84
C ALA A 43 -13.04 -11.77 7.86
N LYS A 44 -11.72 -11.64 7.97
CA LYS A 44 -10.86 -12.37 8.91
C LYS A 44 -10.22 -11.46 9.97
N GLY A 45 -10.37 -10.15 9.81
CA GLY A 45 -9.91 -9.14 10.76
C GLY A 45 -10.93 -8.02 11.00
N ASN A 46 -10.55 -7.05 11.83
CA ASN A 46 -11.37 -5.86 12.09
C ASN A 46 -11.62 -5.07 10.80
N PHE A 47 -12.64 -4.21 10.80
CA PHE A 47 -12.96 -3.33 9.64
C PHE A 47 -13.19 -4.10 8.34
N ILE A 48 -13.80 -5.28 8.39
CA ILE A 48 -14.10 -6.08 7.20
C ILE A 48 -12.81 -6.56 6.50
N PHE A 49 -11.66 -6.60 7.18
CA PHE A 49 -10.38 -6.94 6.54
C PHE A 49 -10.35 -8.41 6.07
N GLY A 50 -9.94 -8.65 4.83
CA GLY A 50 -10.02 -9.96 4.16
C GLY A 50 -8.98 -10.99 4.60
N ALA A 51 -7.90 -10.55 5.24
CA ALA A 51 -6.84 -11.42 5.75
C ALA A 51 -6.80 -11.48 7.27
N THR A 52 -6.28 -12.59 7.80
CA THR A 52 -6.08 -12.74 9.24
C THR A 52 -4.92 -11.84 9.66
N PRO A 53 -5.08 -10.97 10.66
CA PRO A 53 -3.97 -10.18 11.18
C PRO A 53 -2.85 -11.10 11.67
N ASN A 54 -1.61 -10.81 11.28
CA ASN A 54 -0.46 -11.57 11.73
C ASN A 54 0.00 -11.06 13.11
N THR A 55 -0.54 -11.60 14.20
CA THR A 55 -0.20 -11.14 15.57
C THR A 55 0.93 -11.94 16.23
N VAL A 56 1.55 -12.86 15.49
CA VAL A 56 2.63 -13.74 15.99
C VAL A 56 4.00 -13.34 15.47
N LEU A 57 4.06 -12.56 14.38
CA LEU A 57 5.30 -12.04 13.84
C LEU A 57 5.98 -11.10 14.85
N GLU A 58 7.23 -11.41 15.18
CA GLU A 58 8.05 -10.56 16.04
C GLU A 58 8.47 -9.28 15.29
N ASN A 59 8.38 -8.15 15.97
CA ASN A 59 8.82 -6.86 15.48
C ASN A 59 10.20 -6.54 16.09
N PRO A 60 11.28 -6.48 15.28
CA PRO A 60 12.63 -6.15 15.77
C PRO A 60 12.73 -4.79 16.48
N ALA A 61 11.82 -3.86 16.19
CA ALA A 61 11.79 -2.54 16.79
C ALA A 61 10.97 -2.47 18.10
N SER A 62 10.27 -3.55 18.47
CA SER A 62 9.36 -3.56 19.61
C SER A 62 10.05 -3.84 20.95
N SER A 63 9.34 -3.55 22.04
CA SER A 63 9.81 -3.82 23.40
C SER A 63 9.72 -5.32 23.76
N ARG A 64 10.56 -5.77 24.70
CA ARG A 64 10.51 -7.17 25.23
C ARG A 64 9.15 -7.55 25.83
N THR A 65 8.37 -6.58 26.30
CA THR A 65 7.04 -6.79 26.88
C THR A 65 5.92 -6.91 25.85
N SER A 66 6.20 -6.54 24.60
CA SER A 66 5.25 -6.63 23.49
C SER A 66 6.02 -6.92 22.20
N PRO A 67 6.59 -8.14 22.07
CA PRO A 67 7.53 -8.46 21.01
C PRO A 67 6.87 -8.63 19.64
N SER A 68 5.56 -8.92 19.59
CA SER A 68 4.85 -9.13 18.34
C SER A 68 4.20 -7.87 17.79
N VAL A 69 4.03 -7.85 16.47
CA VAL A 69 3.31 -6.79 15.76
C VAL A 69 1.84 -6.74 16.20
N GLN A 70 1.27 -5.53 16.24
CA GLN A 70 -0.09 -5.30 16.72
C GLN A 70 -0.83 -4.27 15.87
N GLY A 71 -2.13 -4.14 16.14
CA GLY A 71 -2.97 -3.08 15.57
C GLY A 71 -2.99 -3.11 14.04
N VAL A 72 -2.78 -1.95 13.42
CA VAL A 72 -2.83 -1.79 11.96
C VAL A 72 -1.69 -2.54 11.28
N ASP A 73 -0.49 -2.57 11.86
CA ASP A 73 0.67 -3.28 11.28
C ASP A 73 0.38 -4.78 11.15
N ALA A 74 -0.26 -5.38 12.15
CA ALA A 74 -0.66 -6.79 12.09
C ALA A 74 -1.66 -7.06 10.95
N LEU A 75 -2.55 -6.10 10.62
CA LEU A 75 -3.45 -6.23 9.47
C LEU A 75 -2.67 -6.23 8.16
N CYS A 76 -1.77 -5.25 7.96
CA CYS A 76 -0.93 -5.15 6.77
C CYS A 76 -0.11 -6.44 6.57
N LEU A 77 0.53 -6.92 7.64
CA LEU A 77 1.38 -8.11 7.64
C LEU A 77 0.59 -9.42 7.57
N GLY A 78 -0.75 -9.38 7.64
CA GLY A 78 -1.62 -10.49 7.29
C GLY A 78 -1.56 -10.84 5.79
N CYS A 79 -1.23 -9.88 4.93
CA CYS A 79 -1.00 -10.05 3.49
C CYS A 79 0.43 -9.69 3.03
N HIS A 80 1.16 -8.88 3.78
CA HIS A 80 2.55 -8.53 3.45
C HIS A 80 3.51 -9.53 4.10
N ASN A 81 3.34 -10.81 3.81
CA ASN A 81 4.17 -11.91 4.31
C ASN A 81 4.50 -12.90 3.20
N ASP A 82 5.32 -13.89 3.52
CA ASP A 82 5.83 -14.87 2.55
C ASP A 82 4.80 -15.93 2.13
N ASP A 83 3.74 -16.13 2.93
CA ASP A 83 2.78 -17.21 2.75
C ASP A 83 1.55 -16.81 1.92
N GLN A 84 1.16 -15.53 1.95
CA GLN A 84 -0.06 -15.04 1.31
C GLN A 84 0.01 -13.54 1.01
N GLY A 85 -0.70 -13.09 -0.03
CA GLY A 85 -0.91 -11.67 -0.37
C GLY A 85 -0.15 -11.19 -1.62
N ILE A 86 0.28 -9.92 -1.63
CA ILE A 86 0.78 -9.22 -2.83
C ILE A 86 2.32 -9.17 -2.86
N MET A 87 2.93 -8.53 -1.86
CA MET A 87 4.39 -8.33 -1.78
C MET A 87 4.84 -8.52 -0.33
N PRO A 88 5.73 -9.47 -0.02
CA PRO A 88 6.22 -9.66 1.34
C PRO A 88 7.00 -8.43 1.81
N ILE A 89 6.89 -8.12 3.11
CA ILE A 89 7.66 -7.06 3.78
C ILE A 89 8.33 -7.67 5.01
N HIS A 90 9.64 -7.46 5.14
CA HIS A 90 10.40 -7.91 6.31
C HIS A 90 10.74 -6.71 7.19
N LEU A 91 10.25 -6.71 8.43
CA LEU A 91 10.44 -5.59 9.37
C LEU A 91 11.90 -5.31 9.72
N SER A 92 12.80 -6.26 9.48
CA SER A 92 14.25 -6.10 9.69
C SER A 92 14.93 -5.21 8.63
N THR A 93 14.26 -4.95 7.50
CA THR A 93 14.81 -4.16 6.38
C THR A 93 13.98 -2.90 6.08
N THR A 94 12.93 -2.63 6.85
CA THR A 94 12.10 -1.42 6.72
C THR A 94 12.48 -0.37 7.75
N HIS A 95 11.92 0.84 7.58
CA HIS A 95 11.85 1.77 8.71
C HIS A 95 11.12 1.12 9.90
N PRO A 96 11.55 1.40 11.14
CA PRO A 96 10.89 0.88 12.33
C PRO A 96 9.41 1.28 12.40
N THR A 97 8.53 0.32 12.67
CA THR A 97 7.10 0.56 12.92
C THR A 97 6.70 0.01 14.30
N GLY A 98 5.55 0.41 14.82
CA GLY A 98 5.11 0.08 16.17
C GLY A 98 5.92 0.79 17.26
N VAL A 99 6.60 1.88 16.92
CA VAL A 99 7.49 2.63 17.83
C VAL A 99 7.04 4.06 18.02
N THR A 100 7.28 4.64 19.20
CA THR A 100 7.18 6.08 19.41
C THR A 100 8.47 6.74 18.91
N PRO A 101 8.41 7.70 17.96
CA PRO A 101 9.61 8.39 17.51
C PRO A 101 10.32 9.10 18.66
N SER A 102 11.64 8.91 18.76
CA SER A 102 12.48 9.50 19.82
C SER A 102 13.67 10.31 19.30
N TYR A 103 14.04 10.14 18.03
CA TYR A 103 15.22 10.77 17.41
C TYR A 103 14.87 11.89 16.44
N VAL A 104 13.61 11.99 16.04
CA VAL A 104 13.14 12.96 15.05
C VAL A 104 11.72 13.39 15.40
N THR A 105 11.40 14.66 15.16
CA THR A 105 10.04 15.17 15.31
C THR A 105 9.22 14.72 14.11
N VAL A 106 8.22 13.86 14.35
CA VAL A 106 7.27 13.42 13.33
C VAL A 106 5.97 14.22 13.48
N PRO A 107 5.39 14.74 12.39
CA PRO A 107 4.09 15.39 12.44
C PRO A 107 3.03 14.49 13.09
N THR A 108 2.32 15.01 14.10
CA THR A 108 1.35 14.23 14.88
C THR A 108 0.25 13.57 14.04
N GLN A 109 -0.08 14.17 12.89
CA GLN A 109 -1.07 13.69 11.93
C GLN A 109 -0.65 12.38 11.25
N LEU A 110 0.66 12.08 11.24
CA LEU A 110 1.20 10.82 10.74
C LEU A 110 1.27 9.75 11.82
N LEU A 111 1.07 10.10 13.10
CA LEU A 111 1.18 9.14 14.21
C LEU A 111 -0.17 8.52 14.52
N ASN A 112 -0.21 7.20 14.65
CA ASN A 112 -1.37 6.48 15.14
C ASN A 112 -1.20 6.21 16.63
N ASN A 113 -1.99 6.86 17.48
CA ASN A 113 -1.85 6.80 18.95
C ASN A 113 -0.42 7.11 19.43
N GLY A 114 0.25 8.07 18.79
CA GLY A 114 1.63 8.46 19.11
C GLY A 114 2.71 7.50 18.60
N GLN A 115 2.35 6.47 17.84
CA GLN A 115 3.29 5.52 17.25
C GLN A 115 3.40 5.72 15.73
N LEU A 116 4.60 5.50 15.21
CA LEU A 116 4.87 5.34 13.80
C LEU A 116 4.48 3.92 13.39
N VAL A 117 3.56 3.79 12.45
CA VAL A 117 2.96 2.53 11.97
C VAL A 117 2.95 2.52 10.44
N CYS A 118 2.56 1.42 9.79
CA CYS A 118 2.53 1.35 8.32
C CYS A 118 1.78 2.53 7.69
N ILE A 119 0.64 2.93 8.29
CA ILE A 119 -0.20 4.02 7.78
C ILE A 119 0.33 5.44 8.04
N SER A 120 1.43 5.56 8.80
CA SER A 120 2.16 6.82 8.92
C SER A 120 2.86 7.21 7.61
N CYS A 121 3.16 6.23 6.77
CA CYS A 121 3.84 6.40 5.50
C CYS A 121 2.94 6.05 4.32
N HIS A 122 2.12 4.99 4.45
CA HIS A 122 1.28 4.45 3.39
C HIS A 122 -0.21 4.65 3.71
N ASN A 123 -0.90 5.48 2.94
CA ASN A 123 -2.35 5.60 3.05
C ASN A 123 -3.03 4.99 1.83
N PRO A 124 -3.57 3.76 1.92
CA PRO A 124 -4.28 3.11 0.81
C PRO A 124 -5.71 3.64 0.64
N HIS A 125 -6.23 4.56 1.47
CA HIS A 125 -7.60 5.07 1.34
C HIS A 125 -7.66 6.43 0.63
N PRO A 126 -8.66 6.68 -0.25
CA PRO A 126 -9.65 5.75 -0.82
C PRO A 126 -9.13 5.08 -2.13
N ALA A 127 -7.90 4.54 -2.10
CA ALA A 127 -7.01 4.18 -3.21
C ALA A 127 -6.17 5.36 -3.75
N ASN A 128 -5.42 6.00 -2.83
CA ASN A 128 -4.35 6.96 -3.13
C ASN A 128 -3.40 6.43 -4.21
N SER A 129 -3.25 7.13 -5.33
CA SER A 129 -2.40 6.70 -6.45
C SER A 129 -0.94 7.12 -6.32
N ASN A 130 -0.55 7.77 -5.22
CA ASN A 130 0.84 8.12 -4.97
C ASN A 130 1.72 6.86 -5.01
N TYR A 131 3.01 7.05 -5.30
CA TYR A 131 3.97 5.97 -5.39
C TYR A 131 3.87 5.01 -4.20
N LYS A 132 3.45 3.77 -4.45
CA LYS A 132 3.21 2.74 -3.42
C LYS A 132 2.34 3.24 -2.25
N TYR A 133 1.29 4.02 -2.53
CA TYR A 133 0.38 4.59 -1.53
C TYR A 133 1.01 5.59 -0.55
N LEU A 134 2.17 6.17 -0.86
CA LEU A 134 2.80 7.13 0.05
C LEU A 134 1.87 8.32 0.37
N VAL A 135 1.91 8.79 1.61
CA VAL A 135 1.17 9.99 2.06
C VAL A 135 1.67 11.27 1.40
N VAL A 136 2.82 11.24 0.71
CA VAL A 136 3.35 12.35 -0.08
C VAL A 136 3.47 11.90 -1.54
N ASP A 137 3.09 12.78 -2.46
CA ASP A 137 3.37 12.56 -3.88
C ASP A 137 4.87 12.78 -4.15
N THR A 138 5.54 11.70 -4.53
CA THR A 138 6.97 11.67 -4.86
C THR A 138 7.22 11.60 -6.36
N ASN A 139 6.22 11.90 -7.20
CA ASN A 139 6.27 11.78 -8.65
C ASN A 139 6.82 10.41 -9.07
N ASN A 140 6.07 9.36 -8.75
CA ASN A 140 6.46 7.96 -9.01
C ASN A 140 7.82 7.57 -8.41
N GLY A 141 8.17 8.13 -7.24
CA GLY A 141 9.42 7.84 -6.52
C GLY A 141 10.63 8.66 -6.95
N SER A 142 10.54 9.45 -8.03
CA SER A 142 11.66 10.29 -8.51
C SER A 142 12.02 11.44 -7.55
N GLN A 143 11.08 11.85 -6.69
CA GLN A 143 11.23 12.94 -5.74
C GLN A 143 11.11 12.44 -4.29
N MET A 144 11.76 11.32 -3.97
CA MET A 144 11.69 10.71 -2.63
C MET A 144 12.14 11.65 -1.50
N GLY A 145 13.04 12.61 -1.79
CA GLY A 145 13.46 13.63 -0.82
C GLY A 145 12.29 14.42 -0.23
N LYS A 146 11.22 14.67 -1.02
CA LYS A 146 9.99 15.30 -0.54
C LYS A 146 9.30 14.48 0.54
N PHE A 147 9.35 13.16 0.47
CA PHE A 147 8.79 12.33 1.52
C PHE A 147 9.68 12.33 2.77
N CYS A 148 10.99 12.16 2.60
CA CYS A 148 11.92 12.08 3.72
C CYS A 148 11.95 13.36 4.58
N VAL A 149 11.91 14.54 3.93
CA VAL A 149 12.03 15.84 4.60
C VAL A 149 10.87 16.14 5.56
N VAL A 150 9.71 15.47 5.40
CA VAL A 150 8.55 15.64 6.30
C VAL A 150 8.90 15.33 7.76
N CYS A 151 9.82 14.40 7.99
CA CYS A 151 10.32 14.08 9.31
C CYS A 151 11.79 14.51 9.45
N HIS A 152 12.62 14.23 8.44
CA HIS A 152 14.07 14.38 8.51
C HIS A 152 14.56 15.73 7.97
N SER A 153 13.95 16.84 8.40
CA SER A 153 14.29 18.19 7.91
C SER A 153 15.75 18.57 8.22
N GLU A 154 16.27 18.18 9.38
CA GLU A 154 17.65 18.44 9.78
C GLU A 154 18.69 17.63 8.99
N GLN A 155 18.28 16.51 8.38
CA GLN A 155 19.13 15.63 7.57
C GLN A 155 18.93 15.85 6.07
N SER A 156 18.09 16.81 5.68
CA SER A 156 17.76 17.09 4.28
C SER A 156 18.51 18.30 3.76
N ASP A 157 18.80 18.30 2.46
CA ASP A 157 19.41 19.46 1.80
C ASP A 157 18.49 20.69 1.91
N PRO A 158 19.04 21.92 2.01
CA PRO A 158 18.26 23.14 2.17
C PRO A 158 17.18 23.34 1.10
N GLU A 159 17.43 22.87 -0.13
CA GLU A 159 16.45 22.92 -1.22
C GLU A 159 15.19 22.10 -0.89
N MET A 160 15.35 20.90 -0.34
CA MET A 160 14.22 20.05 0.05
C MET A 160 13.46 20.67 1.23
N VAL A 161 14.19 21.22 2.21
CA VAL A 161 13.59 21.89 3.37
C VAL A 161 12.73 23.08 2.92
N ASN A 162 13.21 23.89 1.97
CA ASN A 162 12.46 25.02 1.43
C ASN A 162 11.19 24.62 0.67
N GLN A 163 11.11 23.39 0.16
CA GLN A 163 9.91 22.86 -0.51
C GLN A 163 8.85 22.33 0.47
N THR A 164 9.18 22.18 1.76
CA THR A 164 8.27 21.62 2.78
C THR A 164 6.88 22.27 2.84
N PRO A 165 6.74 23.62 2.75
CA PRO A 165 5.42 24.27 2.77
C PRO A 165 4.49 23.86 1.62
N GLU A 166 5.05 23.35 0.52
CA GLU A 166 4.30 22.91 -0.66
C GLU A 166 3.91 21.42 -0.59
N ILE A 167 4.41 20.69 0.42
CA ILE A 167 4.13 19.26 0.58
C ILE A 167 2.73 19.08 1.16
N VAL A 168 1.87 18.42 0.38
CA VAL A 168 0.51 18.05 0.80
C VAL A 168 0.52 16.60 1.27
N LEU A 169 0.05 16.39 2.51
CA LEU A 169 -0.14 15.05 3.06
C LEU A 169 -1.51 14.48 2.63
N ASN A 170 -1.50 13.33 1.96
CA ASN A 170 -2.69 12.59 1.56
C ASN A 170 -3.10 11.61 2.67
N LEU A 171 -3.84 12.12 3.66
CA LEU A 171 -4.24 11.37 4.86
C LEU A 171 -5.71 10.88 4.84
N GLY A 172 -6.41 11.09 3.72
CA GLY A 172 -7.81 10.69 3.54
C GLY A 172 -8.81 11.50 4.38
N PRO A 173 -10.13 11.22 4.27
CA PRO A 173 -11.20 12.06 4.80
C PRO A 173 -11.31 12.11 6.34
N ARG A 174 -10.49 11.36 7.10
CA ARG A 174 -10.38 11.55 8.56
C ARG A 174 -9.36 12.63 8.94
N ALA A 175 -8.61 13.12 7.98
CA ALA A 175 -7.70 14.25 8.12
C ALA A 175 -7.89 15.13 6.88
N GLU A 176 -8.77 16.13 6.99
CA GLU A 176 -8.79 17.30 6.10
C GLU A 176 -7.34 17.68 5.71
N PRO A 177 -7.06 18.03 4.44
CA PRO A 177 -5.70 18.31 4.00
C PRO A 177 -5.12 19.48 4.80
N ARG A 178 -4.31 19.16 5.81
CA ARG A 178 -3.60 20.16 6.60
C ARG A 178 -2.27 20.41 5.91
N VAL A 179 -2.16 21.57 5.27
CA VAL A 179 -0.87 22.14 4.89
C VAL A 179 0.00 22.17 6.15
N LEU A 180 1.24 21.69 6.05
CA LEU A 180 2.22 21.82 7.12
C LEU A 180 2.55 23.31 7.27
N VAL A 181 1.81 24.02 8.13
CA VAL A 181 2.15 25.37 8.55
C VAL A 181 3.27 25.26 9.57
N ASN A 182 4.47 25.60 9.12
CA ASN A 182 5.65 25.74 9.97
C ASN A 182 5.38 26.79 11.06
N ASN A 183 5.60 26.42 12.33
CA ASN A 183 5.78 27.34 13.45
C ASN A 183 7.28 27.53 13.67
#